data_AF-A0A7C1M6I8-F1
#
_entry.id   AF-A0A7C1M6I8-F1
#
_cell.length_a   1.000
_cell.length_b   1.000
_cell.length_c   1.000
_cell.angle_alpha   90.00
_cell.angle_beta   90.00
_cell.angle_gamma   90.00
#
_symmetry.space_group_name_H-M   'P 1'
#
loop_
_entity.id
_entity.type
_entity.pdbx_description
1 polymer ?
#
loop_
_entity_poly.entity_id
_entity_poly.type
_entity_poly.pdbx_seq_one_letter_code
_entity_poly.pdbx_strand_id
1 'polypeptide(L)'
;MKKFLCFLAIASVLSLAGFSKGPVAQGKTHSCLGNYVVDKAVKPISVDGKELETFIVNYENSDLNVRIGIDRSDKKCTRYIVLSDDLEIQYMCNGKYFGVQRLNKRYQDDGLSTSELSLDREEYYHQKVITQSVTSEKDHLKLISVYFPRLVKNYEKVFAFK
;
A
#
# COMPACT_ATOMS: atom_id res chain seq x y z
N MET A 1 29.26 52.07 -34.22
CA MET A 1 28.38 51.02 -34.80
C MET A 1 28.49 49.78 -33.92
N LYS A 2 27.35 49.24 -33.48
CA LYS A 2 27.04 47.85 -33.05
C LYS A 2 28.06 47.14 -32.13
N LYS A 3 27.82 47.11 -30.80
CA LYS A 3 27.24 45.98 -30.02
C LYS A 3 28.00 44.65 -30.21
N PHE A 4 28.53 44.06 -29.14
CA PHE A 4 28.24 42.66 -28.75
C PHE A 4 28.76 42.39 -27.33
N LEU A 5 27.81 42.27 -26.38
CA LEU A 5 28.01 41.69 -25.06
C LEU A 5 28.29 40.19 -25.23
N CYS A 6 29.37 39.66 -24.66
CA CYS A 6 29.53 38.24 -24.37
C CYS A 6 29.40 38.03 -22.86
N PHE A 7 28.17 37.88 -22.38
CA PHE A 7 27.91 37.33 -21.04
C PHE A 7 28.12 35.81 -21.09
N LEU A 8 29.14 35.30 -20.40
CA LEU A 8 29.22 33.89 -20.04
C LEU A 8 28.12 33.59 -19.02
N ALA A 9 27.01 33.01 -19.48
CA ALA A 9 26.05 32.35 -18.60
C ALA A 9 26.53 30.91 -18.40
N ILE A 10 27.24 30.66 -17.29
CA ILE A 10 27.50 29.30 -16.82
C ILE A 10 26.16 28.76 -16.32
N ALA A 11 25.48 27.96 -17.14
CA ALA A 11 24.32 27.21 -16.72
C ALA A 11 24.77 26.14 -15.71
N SER A 12 24.63 26.44 -14.42
CA SER A 12 24.70 25.45 -13.37
C SER A 12 23.55 24.46 -13.56
N VAL A 13 23.85 23.31 -14.14
CA VAL A 13 22.98 22.14 -14.08
C VAL A 13 23.01 21.67 -12.62
N LEU A 14 22.15 22.25 -11.79
CA LEU A 14 21.76 21.62 -10.52
C LEU A 14 20.93 20.40 -10.88
N SER A 15 21.62 19.29 -11.14
CA SER A 15 21.02 17.97 -11.05
C SER A 15 20.57 17.79 -9.60
N LEU A 16 19.31 18.14 -9.33
CA LEU A 16 18.58 17.62 -8.19
C LEU A 16 18.43 16.12 -8.44
N ALA A 17 19.49 15.35 -8.15
CA ALA A 17 19.35 13.94 -7.85
C ALA A 17 18.46 13.90 -6.60
N GLY A 18 17.16 13.81 -6.83
CA GLY A 18 16.19 13.57 -5.78
C GLY A 18 16.64 12.32 -5.06
N PHE A 19 17.10 12.48 -3.82
CA PHE A 19 17.38 11.36 -2.94
C PHE A 19 16.08 10.58 -2.79
N SER A 20 15.86 9.54 -3.60
CA SER A 20 14.87 8.54 -3.25
C SER A 20 15.42 7.87 -2.01
N LYS A 21 14.90 8.26 -0.83
CA LYS A 21 15.01 7.39 0.34
C LYS A 21 14.55 6.02 -0.15
N GLY A 22 15.42 5.02 0.00
CA GLY A 22 15.14 3.66 -0.48
C GLY A 22 13.82 3.11 0.07
N PRO A 23 13.43 1.89 -0.34
CA PRO A 23 12.09 1.37 -0.05
C PRO A 23 11.77 1.38 1.45
N VAL A 24 10.53 1.69 1.77
CA VAL A 24 10.01 1.74 3.15
C VAL A 24 10.13 0.36 3.80
N ALA A 25 9.78 -0.67 3.03
CA ALA A 25 9.95 -2.07 3.37
C ALA A 25 10.20 -2.92 2.12
N GLN A 26 10.84 -4.06 2.30
CA GLN A 26 11.00 -5.07 1.25
C GLN A 26 11.12 -6.45 1.93
N GLY A 27 10.82 -7.52 1.20
CA GLY A 27 10.92 -8.87 1.73
C GLY A 27 10.47 -9.95 0.75
N LYS A 28 10.33 -11.17 1.26
CA LYS A 28 9.84 -12.33 0.50
C LYS A 28 8.37 -12.56 0.81
N THR A 29 7.55 -12.85 -0.21
CA THR A 29 6.16 -13.28 0.01
C THR A 29 6.05 -14.76 0.40
N HIS A 30 7.10 -15.55 0.10
CA HIS A 30 7.06 -17.02 0.20
C HIS A 30 5.92 -17.66 -0.63
N SER A 31 5.57 -17.01 -1.74
CA SER A 31 4.55 -17.46 -2.70
C SER A 31 5.06 -17.31 -4.14
N CYS A 32 4.21 -17.61 -5.13
CA CYS A 32 4.51 -17.40 -6.55
C CYS A 32 4.78 -15.93 -6.92
N LEU A 33 4.41 -14.96 -6.07
CA LEU A 33 4.63 -13.52 -6.30
C LEU A 33 6.08 -13.07 -6.11
N GLY A 34 6.95 -13.93 -5.59
CA GLY A 34 8.37 -13.62 -5.40
C GLY A 34 8.62 -12.62 -4.27
N ASN A 35 9.56 -11.72 -4.48
CA ASN A 35 9.85 -10.62 -3.55
C ASN A 35 8.81 -9.50 -3.65
N TYR A 36 8.66 -8.72 -2.58
CA TYR A 36 7.87 -7.49 -2.58
C TYR A 36 8.71 -6.28 -2.18
N VAL A 37 8.31 -5.11 -2.68
CA VAL A 37 8.86 -3.80 -2.33
C VAL A 37 7.71 -2.86 -2.00
N VAL A 38 7.86 -2.10 -0.91
CA VAL A 38 6.89 -1.09 -0.45
C VAL A 38 7.52 0.28 -0.55
N ASP A 39 6.90 1.16 -1.32
CA ASP A 39 7.31 2.54 -1.50
C ASP A 39 6.21 3.52 -1.09
N LYS A 40 6.58 4.77 -0.83
CA LYS A 40 5.58 5.83 -0.67
C LYS A 40 4.91 6.09 -2.02
N ALA A 41 3.59 6.10 -2.04
CA ALA A 41 2.82 6.40 -3.24
C ALA A 41 2.77 7.92 -3.48
N VAL A 42 2.83 8.32 -4.76
CA VAL A 42 2.65 9.72 -5.17
C VAL A 42 1.18 10.15 -5.06
N LYS A 43 0.26 9.23 -5.36
CA LYS A 43 -1.18 9.49 -5.34
C LYS A 43 -1.79 8.99 -4.03
N PRO A 44 -2.33 9.86 -3.17
CA PRO A 44 -2.96 9.45 -1.93
C PRO A 44 -4.33 8.81 -2.18
N ILE A 45 -4.72 7.90 -1.29
CA ILE A 45 -6.12 7.49 -1.13
C ILE A 45 -6.83 8.61 -0.36
N SER A 46 -7.98 9.05 -0.87
CA SER A 46 -8.82 10.06 -0.21
C SER A 46 -9.98 9.39 0.50
N VAL A 47 -10.21 9.76 1.76
CA VAL A 47 -11.30 9.26 2.60
C VAL A 47 -11.84 10.39 3.46
N ASP A 48 -13.16 10.58 3.51
CA ASP A 48 -13.82 11.67 4.24
C ASP A 48 -13.21 13.06 3.91
N GLY A 49 -12.86 13.28 2.64
CA GLY A 49 -12.19 14.50 2.16
C GLY A 49 -10.76 14.71 2.67
N LYS A 50 -10.13 13.69 3.26
CA LYS A 50 -8.73 13.72 3.73
C LYS A 50 -7.85 12.81 2.88
N GLU A 51 -6.69 13.34 2.50
CA GLU A 51 -5.65 12.55 1.84
C GLU A 51 -4.88 11.73 2.87
N LEU A 52 -4.89 10.40 2.71
CA LEU A 52 -4.17 9.47 3.56
C LEU A 52 -2.73 9.31 3.07
N GLU A 53 -1.79 9.18 4.02
CA GLU A 53 -0.46 8.68 3.68
C GLU A 53 -0.61 7.30 3.06
N THR A 54 -0.13 7.18 1.83
CA THR A 54 -0.38 6.02 0.99
C THR A 54 0.95 5.39 0.56
N PHE A 55 0.97 4.06 0.55
CA PHE A 55 2.08 3.25 0.10
C PHE A 55 1.63 2.40 -1.08
N ILE A 56 2.59 1.99 -1.91
CA ILE A 56 2.39 1.05 -3.00
C ILE A 56 3.26 -0.18 -2.76
N VAL A 57 2.67 -1.36 -2.89
CA VAL A 57 3.36 -2.64 -2.87
C VAL A 57 3.48 -3.12 -4.30
N ASN A 58 4.71 -3.37 -4.73
CA ASN A 58 5.03 -4.01 -6.00
C ASN A 58 5.56 -5.41 -5.72
N TYR A 59 5.15 -6.38 -6.53
CA TYR A 59 5.62 -7.76 -6.47
C TYR A 59 6.53 -8.07 -7.65
N GLU A 60 7.53 -8.91 -7.44
CA GLU A 60 8.52 -9.27 -8.46
C GLU A 60 7.88 -9.93 -9.69
N ASN A 61 6.94 -10.84 -9.46
CA ASN A 61 6.31 -11.66 -10.51
C ASN A 61 4.87 -11.21 -10.84
N SER A 62 4.54 -9.93 -10.60
CA SER A 62 3.22 -9.37 -10.88
C SER A 62 3.33 -7.97 -11.48
N ASP A 63 2.47 -7.66 -12.44
CA ASP A 63 2.24 -6.28 -12.90
C ASP A 63 1.16 -5.56 -12.08
N LEU A 64 0.43 -6.29 -11.24
CA LEU A 64 -0.52 -5.69 -10.31
C LEU A 64 0.21 -5.14 -9.09
N ASN A 65 -0.29 -3.99 -8.64
CA ASN A 65 0.18 -3.33 -7.43
C ASN A 65 -0.95 -3.24 -6.41
N VAL A 66 -0.56 -3.06 -5.16
CA VAL A 66 -1.49 -2.89 -4.04
C VAL A 66 -1.23 -1.55 -3.38
N ARG A 67 -2.27 -0.74 -3.23
CA ARG A 67 -2.18 0.54 -2.53
C ARG A 67 -2.65 0.39 -1.09
N ILE A 68 -1.90 0.99 -0.16
CA ILE A 68 -2.19 0.94 1.28
C ILE A 68 -2.29 2.36 1.81
N GLY A 69 -3.49 2.82 2.15
CA GLY A 69 -3.73 4.10 2.81
C GLY A 69 -3.84 3.93 4.33
N ILE A 70 -3.19 4.79 5.11
CA ILE A 70 -3.21 4.69 6.58
C ILE A 70 -4.16 5.73 7.17
N ASP A 71 -5.31 5.27 7.66
CA ASP A 71 -6.25 6.07 8.43
C ASP A 71 -5.91 6.01 9.93
N ARG A 72 -5.40 7.14 10.44
CA ARG A 72 -5.03 7.37 11.85
C ARG A 72 -6.05 8.25 12.59
N SER A 73 -7.28 8.37 12.07
CA SER A 73 -8.32 9.21 12.68
C SER A 73 -8.76 8.74 14.07
N ASP A 74 -8.57 7.46 14.39
CA ASP A 74 -8.88 6.87 15.70
C ASP A 74 -7.61 6.68 16.53
N LYS A 75 -7.54 7.35 17.69
CA LYS A 75 -6.38 7.33 18.59
C LYS A 75 -6.05 5.95 19.15
N LYS A 76 -7.03 5.04 19.21
CA LYS A 76 -6.85 3.69 19.76
C LYS A 76 -6.68 2.64 18.65
N CYS A 77 -6.84 3.03 17.39
CA CYS A 77 -6.93 2.10 16.29
C CYS A 77 -6.41 2.70 14.99
N THR A 78 -5.32 2.15 14.47
CA THR A 78 -4.87 2.47 13.10
C THR A 78 -5.54 1.53 12.11
N ARG A 79 -6.14 2.07 11.05
CA ARG A 79 -6.72 1.30 9.96
C ARG A 79 -5.86 1.45 8.72
N TYR A 80 -5.62 0.34 8.05
CA TYR A 80 -4.87 0.27 6.80
C TYR A 80 -5.86 -0.12 5.72
N ILE A 81 -6.25 0.83 4.88
CA ILE A 81 -7.16 0.63 3.75
C ILE A 81 -6.32 0.09 2.60
N VAL A 82 -6.63 -1.12 2.16
CA VAL A 82 -5.84 -1.85 1.15
C VAL A 82 -6.69 -2.03 -0.09
N LEU A 83 -6.18 -1.53 -1.22
CA LEU A 83 -6.88 -1.51 -2.50
C LEU A 83 -6.02 -2.22 -3.56
N SER A 84 -6.62 -3.18 -4.25
CA SER A 84 -6.19 -3.66 -5.56
C SER A 84 -7.35 -3.49 -6.55
N ASP A 85 -7.14 -3.87 -7.80
CA ASP A 85 -8.19 -3.82 -8.82
C ASP A 85 -9.37 -4.75 -8.48
N ASP A 86 -9.10 -5.87 -7.80
CA ASP A 86 -10.12 -6.89 -7.49
C ASP A 86 -10.72 -6.79 -6.09
N LEU A 87 -9.98 -6.26 -5.11
CA LEU A 87 -10.39 -6.31 -3.71
C LEU A 87 -10.01 -5.06 -2.94
N GLU A 88 -10.99 -4.56 -2.20
CA GLU A 88 -10.84 -3.47 -1.25
C GLU A 88 -11.15 -3.99 0.15
N ILE A 89 -10.21 -3.84 1.07
CA ILE A 89 -10.35 -4.36 2.43
C ILE A 89 -9.62 -3.46 3.43
N GLN A 90 -9.74 -3.74 4.73
CA GLN A 90 -8.94 -3.06 5.73
C GLN A 90 -8.22 -4.02 6.66
N TYR A 91 -7.03 -3.64 7.10
CA TYR A 91 -6.42 -4.20 8.30
C TYR A 91 -6.58 -3.22 9.45
N MET A 92 -6.68 -3.75 10.67
CA MET A 92 -6.89 -2.97 11.87
C MET A 92 -5.82 -3.32 12.90
N CYS A 93 -5.18 -2.31 13.48
CA CYS A 93 -4.33 -2.43 14.67
C CYS A 93 -4.97 -1.68 15.83
N ASN A 94 -5.43 -2.38 16.86
CA ASN A 94 -6.15 -1.78 18.01
C ASN A 94 -5.38 -1.87 19.34
N GLY A 95 -4.07 -2.10 19.28
CA GLY A 95 -3.22 -2.34 20.44
C GLY A 95 -3.33 -3.73 21.09
N LYS A 96 -4.29 -4.56 20.67
CA LYS A 96 -4.40 -5.97 21.10
C LYS A 96 -4.01 -6.95 20.01
N TYR A 97 -4.36 -6.63 18.77
CA TYR A 97 -4.01 -7.44 17.62
C TYR A 97 -3.93 -6.60 16.35
N PHE A 98 -3.28 -7.20 15.35
CA PHE A 98 -3.31 -6.79 13.95
C PHE A 98 -3.98 -7.87 13.12
N GLY A 99 -4.96 -7.51 12.28
CA GLY A 99 -5.67 -8.47 11.44
C GLY A 99 -6.70 -7.84 10.50
N VAL A 100 -7.28 -8.66 9.64
CA VAL A 100 -8.16 -8.21 8.54
C VAL A 100 -9.61 -7.99 9.00
N GLN A 101 -10.25 -6.97 8.45
CA GLN A 101 -11.68 -6.72 8.52
C GLN A 101 -12.21 -6.25 7.17
N ARG A 102 -13.51 -6.42 6.94
CA ARG A 102 -14.17 -5.76 5.80
C ARG A 102 -14.07 -4.25 5.98
N LEU A 103 -14.07 -3.52 4.88
CA LEU A 103 -14.10 -2.06 4.93
C LEU A 103 -15.28 -1.58 5.77
N ASN A 104 -14.99 -0.62 6.65
CA ASN A 104 -16.01 0.02 7.46
C ASN A 104 -17.01 0.76 6.56
N LYS A 105 -18.28 0.75 6.95
CA LYS A 105 -19.36 1.43 6.22
C LYS A 105 -19.08 2.92 5.96
N ARG A 106 -18.31 3.59 6.83
CA ARG A 106 -17.93 5.00 6.63
C ARG A 106 -17.22 5.27 5.29
N TYR A 107 -16.52 4.27 4.74
CA TYR A 107 -15.78 4.44 3.48
C TYR A 107 -16.67 4.24 2.24
N GLN A 108 -17.92 3.81 2.41
CA GLN A 108 -18.84 3.58 1.30
C GLN A 108 -19.22 4.88 0.58
N ASP A 109 -19.29 5.99 1.32
CA ASP A 109 -19.58 7.31 0.76
C ASP A 109 -18.42 7.80 -0.15
N ASP A 110 -17.20 7.29 0.07
CA ASP A 110 -16.03 7.50 -0.79
C ASP A 110 -15.94 6.46 -1.93
N GLY A 111 -16.97 5.62 -2.09
CA GLY A 111 -17.04 4.58 -3.13
C GLY A 111 -16.28 3.30 -2.79
N LEU A 112 -15.77 3.15 -1.56
CA LEU A 112 -14.97 1.98 -1.17
C LEU A 112 -15.83 0.93 -0.47
N SER A 113 -15.75 -0.32 -0.93
CA SER A 113 -16.48 -1.43 -0.31
C SER A 113 -15.84 -2.80 -0.58
N THR A 114 -15.89 -3.68 0.41
CA THR A 114 -15.37 -5.04 0.23
C THR A 114 -16.32 -5.89 -0.60
N SER A 115 -15.85 -6.30 -1.79
CA SER A 115 -16.56 -7.25 -2.67
C SER A 115 -16.52 -8.68 -2.12
N GLU A 116 -17.68 -9.25 -1.83
CA GLU A 116 -17.82 -10.66 -1.42
C GLU A 116 -17.52 -11.65 -2.56
N LEU A 117 -17.59 -11.18 -3.81
CA LEU A 117 -17.31 -12.01 -4.98
C LEU A 117 -15.82 -12.28 -5.10
N SER A 118 -14.98 -11.27 -4.87
CA SER A 118 -13.53 -11.35 -4.97
C SER A 118 -12.86 -11.93 -3.72
N LEU A 119 -13.49 -11.77 -2.54
CA LEU A 119 -12.92 -12.16 -1.25
C LEU A 119 -12.87 -13.69 -1.07
N ASP A 120 -11.68 -14.24 -0.86
CA ASP A 120 -11.50 -15.58 -0.31
C ASP A 120 -11.91 -15.60 1.17
N ARG A 121 -13.02 -16.29 1.46
CA ARG A 121 -13.60 -16.30 2.80
C ARG A 121 -12.79 -17.11 3.79
N GLU A 122 -12.16 -18.20 3.36
CA GLU A 122 -11.38 -19.04 4.25
C GLU A 122 -10.14 -18.28 4.73
N GLU A 123 -9.41 -17.68 3.79
CA GLU A 123 -8.25 -16.84 4.10
C GLU A 123 -8.64 -15.60 4.92
N TYR A 124 -9.80 -14.99 4.63
CA TYR A 124 -10.32 -13.90 5.47
C TYR A 124 -10.46 -14.31 6.95
N TYR A 125 -11.00 -15.50 7.23
CA TYR A 125 -11.18 -15.97 8.60
C TYR A 125 -9.85 -16.36 9.25
N HIS A 126 -8.91 -16.96 8.52
CA HIS A 126 -7.57 -17.26 9.03
C HIS A 126 -6.75 -16.00 9.35
N GLN A 127 -7.04 -14.89 8.68
CA GLN A 127 -6.32 -13.63 8.85
C GLN A 127 -7.00 -12.63 9.80
N LYS A 128 -8.08 -13.02 10.50
CA LYS A 128 -8.76 -12.15 11.48
C LYS A 128 -7.82 -11.65 12.58
N VAL A 129 -6.82 -12.46 12.92
CA VAL A 129 -5.74 -12.14 13.86
C VAL A 129 -4.45 -12.69 13.26
N ILE A 130 -3.61 -11.81 12.72
CA ILE A 130 -2.30 -12.20 12.16
C ILE A 130 -1.24 -12.18 13.26
N THR A 131 -1.26 -11.15 14.11
CA THR A 131 -0.34 -11.06 15.26
C THR A 131 -0.99 -10.32 16.41
N GLN A 132 -0.58 -10.67 17.63
CA GLN A 132 -0.93 -9.97 18.87
C GLN A 132 0.25 -9.16 19.44
N SER A 133 1.43 -9.27 18.81
CA SER A 133 2.62 -8.55 19.24
C SER A 133 2.53 -7.07 18.90
N VAL A 134 3.12 -6.22 19.74
CA VAL A 134 3.34 -4.82 19.40
C VAL A 134 4.29 -4.77 18.21
N THR A 135 3.82 -4.23 17.10
CA THR A 135 4.59 -4.14 15.85
C THR A 135 4.53 -2.72 15.31
N SER A 136 5.60 -2.31 14.62
CA SER A 136 5.68 -0.98 14.03
C SER A 136 4.79 -0.86 12.79
N GLU A 137 4.50 0.37 12.36
CA GLU A 137 3.78 0.59 11.10
C GLU A 137 4.48 -0.08 9.90
N LYS A 138 5.82 -0.02 9.87
CA LYS A 138 6.63 -0.72 8.86
C LYS A 138 6.39 -2.23 8.89
N ASP A 139 6.22 -2.81 10.07
CA ASP A 139 5.95 -4.24 10.19
C ASP A 139 4.52 -4.59 9.76
N HIS A 140 3.53 -3.74 10.05
CA HIS A 140 2.19 -3.90 9.48
C HIS A 140 2.21 -3.85 7.95
N LEU A 141 2.95 -2.92 7.34
CA LEU A 141 3.09 -2.85 5.87
C LEU A 141 3.70 -4.14 5.29
N LYS A 142 4.72 -4.71 5.95
CA LYS A 142 5.28 -6.01 5.56
C LYS A 142 4.26 -7.14 5.66
N LEU A 143 3.52 -7.20 6.78
CA LEU A 143 2.49 -8.22 6.97
C LEU A 143 1.41 -8.09 5.88
N ILE A 144 0.89 -6.89 5.62
CA ILE A 144 -0.09 -6.66 4.55
C ILE A 144 0.47 -7.15 3.20
N SER A 145 1.72 -6.80 2.88
CA SER A 145 2.36 -7.18 1.62
C SER A 145 2.39 -8.70 1.41
N VAL A 146 2.50 -9.49 2.48
CA VAL A 146 2.53 -10.96 2.41
C VAL A 146 1.14 -11.58 2.45
N TYR A 147 0.25 -11.06 3.30
CA TYR A 147 -1.03 -11.70 3.60
C TYR A 147 -2.18 -11.25 2.68
N PHE A 148 -2.16 -10.01 2.19
CA PHE A 148 -3.24 -9.46 1.38
C PHE A 148 -3.52 -10.24 0.09
N PRO A 149 -2.53 -10.65 -0.72
CA PRO A 149 -2.82 -11.37 -1.96
C PRO A 149 -3.70 -12.60 -1.73
N ARG A 150 -3.45 -13.33 -0.64
CA ARG A 150 -4.20 -14.55 -0.28
C ARG A 150 -5.68 -14.29 0.02
N LEU A 151 -6.08 -13.04 0.27
CA LEU A 151 -7.50 -12.67 0.45
C LEU A 151 -8.27 -12.60 -0.87
N VAL A 152 -7.59 -12.61 -2.02
CA VAL A 152 -8.25 -12.62 -3.33
C VAL A 152 -8.44 -14.07 -3.79
N LYS A 153 -9.66 -14.42 -4.21
CA LYS A 153 -9.91 -15.76 -4.75
C LYS A 153 -9.01 -16.03 -5.95
N ASN A 154 -8.38 -17.20 -5.96
CA ASN A 154 -7.42 -17.58 -7.01
C ASN A 154 -6.32 -16.52 -7.22
N TYR A 155 -5.83 -15.89 -6.15
CA TYR A 155 -4.85 -14.80 -6.26
C TYR A 155 -3.62 -15.14 -7.09
N GLU A 156 -3.23 -16.41 -7.14
CA GLU A 156 -2.13 -16.89 -7.98
C GLU A 156 -2.40 -16.62 -9.46
N LYS A 157 -3.66 -16.68 -9.92
CA LYS A 157 -4.03 -16.35 -11.30
C LYS A 157 -4.27 -14.85 -11.51
N VAL A 158 -4.75 -14.17 -10.47
CA VAL A 158 -5.07 -12.73 -10.54
C VAL A 158 -3.78 -11.91 -10.55
N PHE A 159 -2.89 -12.18 -9.61
CA PHE A 159 -1.63 -11.46 -9.47
C PHE A 159 -0.53 -12.03 -10.36
N ALA A 160 -0.47 -13.35 -10.61
CA ALA A 160 0.63 -13.88 -11.41
C ALA A 160 0.25 -13.97 -12.88
N PHE A 161 0.83 -13.09 -13.71
CA PHE A 161 1.27 -13.37 -15.07
C PHE A 161 2.34 -12.34 -15.44
N LYS A 162 3.61 -12.76 -15.35
CA LYS A 162 4.77 -12.11 -15.93
C LYS A 162 5.74 -13.18 -16.42
#